data_AF-A0A674ICZ5-F1
#
_entry.id   AF-A0A674ICZ5-F1
#
_cell.length_a   1.000
_cell.length_b   1.000
_cell.length_c   1.000
_cell.angle_alpha   90.00
_cell.angle_beta   90.00
_cell.angle_gamma   90.00
#
_symmetry.space_group_name_H-M   'P 1'
#
loop_
_entity.id
_entity.type
_entity.pdbx_description
1 polymer ?
#
loop_
_entity_poly.entity_id
_entity_poly.type
_entity_poly.pdbx_seq_one_letter_code
_entity_poly.pdbx_strand_id
1 'polypeptide(L)'
;NEDMGKNLPHPASFLLGKHQLPLSALSAFSYIPPGRRDPPEHSYFHQEFKTGIVSTYDSIFKRPMGYNEKLHRCDREHANSRGLNINDEELARPIAVLSSSEYGRHINQPVEQSIRDYARINRVQAEFYRKNGVSCLLEKPSQSLEPS
;
A
#
# COMPACT_ATOMS: atom_id res chain seq x y z
N ASN A 1 45.64 1.54 -5.71
CA ASN A 1 45.09 1.03 -6.99
C ASN A 1 43.91 0.17 -6.65
N GLU A 2 42.79 0.87 -6.61
CA GLU A 2 41.43 0.38 -6.36
C GLU A 2 41.03 -0.52 -7.53
N ASP A 3 40.42 -1.68 -7.25
CA ASP A 3 39.67 -2.40 -8.27
C ASP A 3 38.30 -2.76 -7.69
N MET A 4 37.36 -1.86 -7.93
CA MET A 4 35.95 -1.95 -7.57
C MET A 4 35.26 -2.94 -8.52
N GLY A 5 35.41 -4.23 -8.22
CA GLY A 5 34.64 -5.31 -8.84
C GLY A 5 33.16 -5.22 -8.44
N LYS A 6 32.32 -4.90 -9.42
CA LYS A 6 30.89 -4.64 -9.32
C LYS A 6 30.13 -5.84 -8.72
N ASN A 7 29.63 -5.70 -7.49
CA ASN A 7 28.58 -6.56 -6.95
C ASN A 7 27.22 -6.17 -7.57
N LEU A 8 26.95 -6.67 -8.78
CA LEU A 8 25.59 -6.73 -9.31
C LEU A 8 24.81 -7.76 -8.48
N PRO A 9 23.58 -7.47 -8.02
CA PRO A 9 22.79 -8.44 -7.29
C PRO A 9 22.46 -9.62 -8.21
N HIS A 10 22.91 -10.81 -7.84
CA HIS A 10 22.42 -12.05 -8.44
C HIS A 10 20.89 -12.09 -8.33
N PRO A 11 20.15 -12.37 -9.42
CA PRO A 11 18.71 -12.54 -9.33
C PRO A 11 18.47 -13.70 -8.37
N ALA A 12 17.62 -13.45 -7.37
CA ALA A 12 17.24 -14.41 -6.35
C ALA A 12 16.91 -15.75 -7.00
N SER A 13 17.85 -16.70 -6.92
CA SER A 13 17.56 -18.10 -7.18
C SER A 13 16.72 -18.57 -5.99
N PHE A 14 15.43 -18.26 -6.05
CA PHE A 14 14.44 -18.80 -5.14
C PHE A 14 14.70 -20.30 -5.03
N LEU A 15 14.91 -20.77 -3.80
CA LEU A 15 15.16 -22.16 -3.48
C LEU A 15 13.93 -22.99 -3.84
N LEU A 16 13.80 -23.31 -5.12
CA LEU A 16 12.85 -24.26 -5.64
C LEU A 16 13.43 -25.64 -5.35
N GLY A 17 12.89 -26.33 -4.34
CA GLY A 17 13.08 -27.78 -4.25
C GLY A 17 12.80 -28.35 -5.63
N LYS A 18 13.73 -29.15 -6.17
CA LYS A 18 13.68 -29.69 -7.53
C LYS A 18 12.47 -30.62 -7.68
N HIS A 19 11.28 -30.05 -7.84
CA HIS A 19 10.11 -30.80 -8.23
C HIS A 19 10.33 -31.18 -9.68
N GLN A 20 10.67 -32.45 -9.92
CA GLN A 20 10.77 -32.95 -11.28
C GLN A 20 9.42 -32.75 -11.96
N LEU A 21 9.44 -32.14 -13.14
CA LEU A 21 8.26 -32.03 -13.96
C LEU A 21 7.80 -33.44 -14.35
N PRO A 22 6.48 -33.69 -14.42
CA PRO A 22 5.99 -34.97 -14.93
C PRO A 22 6.52 -35.18 -16.36
N LEU A 23 6.68 -36.45 -16.77
CA LEU A 23 7.21 -36.83 -18.08
C LEU A 23 6.49 -36.11 -19.24
N SER A 24 5.17 -35.93 -19.11
CA SER A 24 4.33 -35.22 -20.07
C SER A 24 4.67 -33.73 -20.22
N ALA A 25 5.27 -33.10 -19.22
CA ALA A 25 5.67 -31.69 -19.23
C ALA A 25 7.16 -31.47 -19.55
N LEU A 26 7.93 -32.54 -19.81
CA LEU A 26 9.33 -32.44 -20.25
C LEU A 26 9.46 -32.08 -21.74
N SER A 27 8.39 -32.27 -22.52
CA SER A 27 8.36 -31.85 -23.93
C SER A 27 8.20 -30.34 -24.04
N ALA A 28 8.97 -29.73 -24.93
CA ALA A 28 8.94 -28.28 -25.18
C ALA A 28 7.56 -27.79 -25.68
N PHE A 29 6.76 -28.66 -26.29
CA PHE A 29 5.44 -28.31 -26.82
C PHE A 29 4.29 -28.45 -25.81
N SER A 30 4.51 -29.18 -24.72
CA SER A 30 3.50 -29.41 -23.68
C SER A 30 3.88 -28.75 -22.35
N TYR A 31 5.07 -28.16 -22.26
CA TYR A 31 5.49 -27.44 -21.07
C TYR A 31 4.69 -26.15 -20.91
N ILE A 32 3.96 -26.06 -19.79
CA ILE A 32 3.28 -24.85 -19.37
C ILE A 32 4.03 -24.32 -18.15
N PRO A 33 4.64 -23.12 -18.23
CA PRO A 33 5.35 -22.56 -17.09
C PRO A 33 4.36 -22.30 -15.94
N PRO A 34 4.72 -22.65 -14.69
CA PRO A 34 3.81 -22.57 -13.55
C PRO A 34 3.50 -21.13 -13.11
N GLY A 35 4.21 -20.14 -13.66
CA GLY A 35 4.02 -18.73 -13.38
C GLY A 35 4.70 -17.89 -14.45
N ARG A 36 4.31 -16.62 -14.53
CA ARG A 36 4.87 -15.67 -15.48
C ARG A 36 6.26 -15.24 -15.04
N ARG A 37 7.25 -15.31 -15.93
CA ARG A 37 8.63 -14.85 -15.68
C ARG A 37 9.04 -13.64 -16.53
N ASP A 38 8.06 -13.05 -17.21
CA ASP A 38 8.29 -11.89 -18.05
C ASP A 38 8.63 -10.65 -17.21
N PRO A 39 9.35 -9.68 -17.79
CA PRO A 39 9.52 -8.36 -17.20
C PRO A 39 8.20 -7.73 -16.73
N PRO A 40 8.26 -6.86 -15.70
CA PRO A 40 7.07 -6.20 -15.13
C PRO A 40 6.29 -5.40 -16.18
N GLU A 41 6.96 -4.85 -17.19
CA GLU A 41 6.36 -4.09 -18.30
C GLU A 41 5.25 -4.86 -19.06
N HIS A 42 5.33 -6.19 -19.09
CA HIS A 42 4.31 -7.01 -19.74
C HIS A 42 3.13 -7.34 -18.80
N SER A 43 3.26 -7.06 -17.51
CA SER A 43 2.19 -7.18 -16.53
C SER A 43 1.21 -6.03 -16.67
N TYR A 44 -0.08 -6.30 -16.52
CA TYR A 44 -1.13 -5.29 -16.58
C TYR A 44 -0.92 -4.16 -15.54
N PHE A 45 -0.35 -4.49 -14.39
CA PHE A 45 -0.05 -3.53 -13.31
C PHE A 45 1.39 -3.01 -13.30
N HIS A 46 2.21 -3.36 -14.29
CA HIS A 46 3.63 -3.01 -14.31
C HIS A 46 4.39 -3.47 -13.05
N GLN A 47 4.00 -4.63 -12.49
CA GLN A 47 4.62 -5.22 -11.31
C GLN A 47 5.24 -6.58 -11.64
N GLU A 48 6.30 -6.91 -10.90
CA GLU A 48 6.90 -8.23 -10.91
C GLU A 48 5.93 -9.28 -10.36
N PHE A 49 6.08 -10.51 -10.84
CA PHE A 49 5.31 -11.64 -10.34
C PHE A 49 5.72 -11.96 -8.89
N LYS A 50 4.81 -11.72 -7.95
CA LYS A 50 5.04 -11.94 -6.50
C LYS A 50 4.59 -13.31 -6.01
N THR A 51 3.63 -13.93 -6.69
CA THR A 51 3.01 -15.17 -6.22
C THR A 51 4.00 -16.33 -6.35
N GLY A 52 4.05 -17.21 -5.34
CA GLY A 52 4.81 -18.45 -5.46
C GLY A 52 4.20 -19.38 -6.52
N ILE A 53 4.98 -20.38 -6.95
CA ILE A 53 4.43 -21.50 -7.72
C ILE A 53 3.56 -22.33 -6.78
N VAL A 54 2.23 -22.28 -6.98
CA VAL A 54 1.29 -23.12 -6.24
C VAL A 54 0.97 -24.35 -7.06
N SER A 55 1.17 -25.54 -6.48
CA SER A 55 0.76 -26.79 -7.12
C SER A 55 -0.75 -26.85 -7.26
N THR A 56 -1.25 -27.36 -8.39
CA THR A 56 -2.68 -27.61 -8.59
C THR A 56 -3.25 -28.56 -7.54
N TYR A 57 -2.44 -29.49 -7.05
CA TYR A 57 -2.83 -30.36 -5.95
C TYR A 57 -3.08 -29.57 -4.67
N ASP A 58 -2.14 -28.73 -4.26
CA ASP A 58 -2.27 -27.94 -3.04
C ASP A 58 -3.43 -26.95 -3.12
N SER A 59 -3.65 -26.31 -4.28
CA SER A 59 -4.77 -25.39 -4.46
C SER A 59 -6.14 -26.05 -4.38
N ILE A 60 -6.24 -27.37 -4.60
CA ILE A 60 -7.48 -28.15 -4.47
C ILE A 60 -7.62 -28.74 -3.06
N PHE A 61 -6.56 -29.39 -2.56
CA PHE A 61 -6.62 -30.23 -1.37
C PHE A 61 -6.14 -29.55 -0.08
N LYS A 62 -5.40 -28.43 -0.17
CA LYS A 62 -4.87 -27.68 0.99
C LYS A 62 -5.58 -26.36 1.22
N ARG A 63 -6.83 -26.23 0.74
CA ARG A 63 -7.65 -25.03 1.01
C ARG A 63 -7.92 -24.90 2.51
N PRO A 64 -7.93 -23.66 3.04
CA PRO A 64 -8.30 -23.43 4.43
C PRO A 64 -9.74 -23.89 4.65
N MET A 65 -9.93 -24.87 5.54
CA MET A 65 -11.24 -25.37 5.91
C MET A 65 -11.86 -24.40 6.92
N GLY A 66 -12.99 -23.78 6.56
CA GLY A 66 -13.70 -22.88 7.47
C GLY A 66 -14.75 -22.02 6.78
N TYR A 67 -15.74 -21.56 7.55
CA TYR A 67 -16.71 -20.57 7.10
C TYR A 67 -16.20 -19.16 7.40
N ASN A 68 -16.28 -18.27 6.41
CA ASN A 68 -16.01 -16.85 6.60
C ASN A 68 -17.33 -16.08 6.45
N GLU A 69 -17.92 -15.70 7.57
CA GLU A 69 -19.20 -14.96 7.64
C GLU A 69 -19.18 -13.64 6.87
N LYS A 70 -18.00 -13.06 6.69
CA LYS A 70 -17.84 -11.79 6.01
C LYS A 70 -17.93 -11.96 4.49
N LEU A 71 -17.80 -13.18 3.96
CA LEU A 71 -17.93 -13.46 2.53
C LEU A 71 -19.38 -13.85 2.24
N HIS A 72 -19.98 -13.20 1.25
CA HIS A 72 -21.33 -13.54 0.79
C HIS A 72 -21.42 -14.97 0.22
N ARG A 73 -20.29 -15.52 -0.25
CA ARG A 73 -20.17 -16.85 -0.84
C ARG A 73 -18.91 -17.53 -0.31
N CYS A 74 -19.02 -18.81 0.05
CA CYS A 74 -17.93 -19.59 0.63
C CYS A 74 -16.87 -20.08 -0.38
N ASP A 75 -17.19 -20.10 -1.69
CA ASP A 75 -16.29 -20.52 -2.77
C ASP A 75 -15.44 -19.37 -3.35
N ARG A 76 -15.72 -18.13 -2.96
CA ARG A 76 -15.08 -16.94 -3.54
C ARG A 76 -14.04 -16.34 -2.60
N GLU A 77 -12.80 -16.79 -2.73
CA GLU A 77 -11.64 -16.37 -1.92
C GLU A 77 -11.47 -14.84 -1.90
N HIS A 78 -11.56 -14.20 -3.08
CA HIS A 78 -11.35 -12.75 -3.24
C HIS A 78 -12.66 -11.95 -3.39
N ALA A 79 -13.75 -12.37 -2.75
CA ALA A 79 -14.98 -11.56 -2.77
C ALA A 79 -14.72 -10.17 -2.16
N ASN A 80 -15.28 -9.13 -2.77
CA ASN A 80 -15.07 -7.73 -2.38
C ASN A 80 -13.58 -7.34 -2.32
N SER A 81 -12.78 -7.83 -3.27
CA SER A 81 -11.34 -7.54 -3.41
C SER A 81 -10.48 -7.93 -2.21
N ARG A 82 -10.97 -8.83 -1.34
CA ARG A 82 -10.22 -9.26 -0.16
C ARG A 82 -8.99 -10.07 -0.52
N GLY A 83 -7.89 -9.75 0.15
CA GLY A 83 -6.58 -10.37 -0.12
C GLY A 83 -5.93 -9.88 -1.42
N LEU A 84 -6.57 -8.97 -2.16
CA LEU A 84 -5.96 -8.33 -3.32
C LEU A 84 -5.43 -6.95 -2.92
N ASN A 85 -4.24 -6.60 -3.39
CA ASN A 85 -3.63 -5.30 -3.13
C ASN A 85 -3.79 -4.36 -4.34
N ILE A 86 -5.05 -4.15 -4.73
CA ILE A 86 -5.39 -3.43 -5.96
C ILE A 86 -4.88 -1.98 -5.92
N ASN A 87 -4.91 -1.33 -4.75
CA ASN A 87 -4.45 0.06 -4.62
C ASN A 87 -2.96 0.18 -4.97
N ASP A 88 -2.09 -0.57 -4.30
CA ASP A 88 -0.65 -0.49 -4.56
C ASP A 88 -0.29 -0.98 -5.97
N GLU A 89 -1.03 -1.95 -6.50
CA GLU A 89 -0.91 -2.42 -7.89
C GLU A 89 -1.26 -1.35 -8.92
N GLU A 90 -2.36 -0.61 -8.71
CA GLU A 90 -2.76 0.50 -9.57
C GLU A 90 -1.79 1.68 -9.47
N LEU A 91 -1.27 1.99 -8.27
CA LEU A 91 -0.29 3.07 -8.04
C LEU A 91 1.07 2.79 -8.69
N ALA A 92 1.47 1.52 -8.83
CA ALA A 92 2.72 1.15 -9.47
C ALA A 92 2.69 1.31 -10.99
N ARG A 93 1.51 1.53 -11.61
CA ARG A 93 1.41 1.74 -13.04
C ARG A 93 2.10 3.05 -13.46
N PRO A 94 2.91 3.02 -14.52
CA PRO A 94 3.51 4.24 -15.07
C PRO A 94 2.49 5.15 -15.76
N ILE A 95 1.41 4.57 -16.30
CA ILE A 95 0.37 5.29 -17.03
C ILE A 95 -0.97 5.06 -16.34
N ALA A 96 -1.62 6.15 -15.93
CA ALA A 96 -2.97 6.12 -15.38
C ALA A 96 -4.00 5.69 -16.43
N VAL A 97 -4.92 4.78 -16.06
CA VAL A 97 -5.98 4.28 -16.95
C VAL A 97 -7.30 4.95 -16.58
N LEU A 98 -8.09 5.40 -17.56
CA LEU A 98 -9.36 6.11 -17.32
C LEU A 98 -10.37 5.33 -16.46
N SER A 99 -10.32 3.99 -16.52
CA SER A 99 -11.18 3.07 -15.77
C SER A 99 -10.73 2.80 -14.33
N SER A 100 -9.54 3.26 -13.91
CA SER A 100 -9.11 3.15 -12.51
C SER A 100 -9.81 4.24 -11.70
N SER A 101 -10.97 3.94 -11.12
CA SER A 101 -11.93 4.95 -10.66
C SER A 101 -11.56 5.68 -9.36
N GLU A 102 -10.52 5.29 -8.62
CA GLU A 102 -10.13 5.98 -7.37
C GLU A 102 -8.62 6.23 -7.25
N TYR A 103 -7.79 5.21 -7.49
CA TYR A 103 -6.37 5.26 -7.13
C TYR A 103 -5.46 5.82 -8.24
N GLY A 104 -5.71 5.50 -9.51
CA GLY A 104 -4.90 6.00 -10.64
C GLY A 104 -5.17 7.46 -11.01
N ARG A 105 -6.18 8.12 -10.42
CA ARG A 105 -6.51 9.53 -10.66
C ARG A 105 -5.94 10.48 -9.59
N HIS A 106 -5.50 9.97 -8.45
CA HIS A 106 -5.11 10.82 -7.33
C HIS A 106 -3.64 11.21 -7.44
N ILE A 107 -3.40 12.48 -7.77
CA ILE A 107 -2.07 13.09 -7.77
C ILE A 107 -1.63 13.23 -6.29
N ASN A 108 -0.99 12.20 -5.74
CA ASN A 108 -0.48 12.21 -4.35
C ASN A 108 0.51 13.36 -4.09
N GLN A 109 1.18 13.84 -5.15
CA GLN A 109 2.06 14.99 -5.12
C GLN A 109 1.59 16.00 -6.16
N PRO A 110 0.71 16.94 -5.77
CA PRO A 110 0.20 17.92 -6.71
C PRO A 110 1.40 18.68 -7.33
N VAL A 111 1.47 18.70 -8.66
CA VAL A 111 2.56 19.34 -9.41
C VAL A 111 2.65 20.82 -9.04
N GLU A 112 1.52 21.43 -8.72
CA GLU A 112 1.41 22.80 -8.25
C GLU A 112 0.94 22.85 -6.80
N GLN A 113 1.53 23.76 -6.02
CA GLN A 113 1.05 24.04 -4.67
C GLN A 113 -0.36 24.62 -4.75
N SER A 114 -1.33 24.05 -4.04
CA SER A 114 -2.67 24.64 -3.97
C SER A 114 -2.59 26.02 -3.33
N ILE A 115 -2.79 27.06 -4.14
CA ILE A 115 -2.78 28.45 -3.70
C ILE A 115 -4.06 28.73 -2.89
N ARG A 116 -3.91 29.07 -1.61
CA ARG A 116 -5.02 29.33 -0.66
C ARG A 116 -5.15 30.81 -0.32
N ASP A 117 -4.99 31.68 -1.30
CA ASP A 117 -4.98 33.15 -1.11
C ASP A 117 -6.28 33.70 -0.49
N TYR A 118 -7.41 33.02 -0.71
CA TYR A 118 -8.74 33.42 -0.23
C TYR A 118 -9.38 32.38 0.69
N ALA A 119 -8.59 31.76 1.58
CA ALA A 119 -9.13 30.83 2.57
C ALA A 119 -9.97 31.53 3.64
N ARG A 120 -11.05 30.88 4.09
CA ARG A 120 -11.85 31.35 5.23
C ARG A 120 -11.03 31.23 6.51
N ILE A 121 -10.83 32.35 7.20
CA ILE A 121 -10.13 32.42 8.48
C ILE A 121 -11.17 32.66 9.58
N ASN A 122 -11.14 31.82 10.63
CA ASN A 122 -12.03 31.95 11.79
C ASN A 122 -11.59 33.09 12.72
N ARG A 123 -11.81 34.33 12.30
CA ARG A 123 -11.44 35.55 13.05
C ARG A 123 -12.03 35.61 14.46
N VAL A 124 -13.33 35.34 14.59
CA VAL A 124 -14.03 35.39 15.90
C VAL A 124 -13.37 34.45 16.90
N GLN A 125 -13.05 33.22 16.48
CA GLN A 125 -12.42 32.24 17.37
C GLN A 125 -11.01 32.66 17.77
N ALA A 126 -10.23 33.23 16.84
CA ALA A 126 -8.86 33.67 17.08
C ALA A 126 -8.77 34.92 17.96
N GLU A 127 -9.70 35.87 17.81
CA GLU A 127 -9.66 37.15 18.53
C GLU A 127 -10.38 37.10 19.88
N PHE A 128 -11.57 36.50 19.95
CA PHE A 128 -12.41 36.55 21.14
C PHE A 128 -11.99 35.53 22.21
N TYR A 129 -11.51 34.35 21.81
CA TYR A 129 -11.26 33.25 22.74
C TYR A 129 -9.75 33.07 22.96
N ARG A 130 -9.26 33.45 24.15
CA ARG A 130 -7.87 33.20 24.57
C ARG A 130 -7.77 31.92 25.37
N LYS A 131 -6.71 31.13 25.13
CA LYS A 131 -6.45 29.87 25.87
C LYS A 131 -5.97 30.10 27.31
N ASN A 132 -5.37 31.25 27.57
CA ASN A 132 -4.91 31.63 28.90
C ASN A 132 -6.06 32.35 29.61
N GLY A 133 -6.31 31.96 30.86
CA GLY A 133 -7.34 32.56 31.70
C GLY A 133 -7.18 34.08 31.86
N VAL A 134 -8.21 34.70 32.42
CA VAL A 134 -8.28 36.15 32.58
C VAL A 134 -7.30 36.60 33.68
N SER A 135 -6.21 37.26 33.29
CA SER A 135 -5.20 37.78 34.24
C SER A 135 -5.73 38.87 35.17
N CYS A 136 -6.92 39.43 34.90
CA CYS A 136 -7.53 40.44 35.77
C CYS A 136 -8.29 39.85 36.98
N LEU A 137 -8.43 38.53 37.10
CA LEU A 137 -8.94 37.87 38.32
C LEU A 137 -7.84 37.41 39.27
N LEU A 138 -6.56 37.62 38.93
CA LEU A 138 -5.47 37.37 39.86
C LEU A 138 -5.41 38.58 40.81
N GLU A 139 -6.06 38.46 41.97
CA GLU A 139 -6.00 39.45 43.06
C GLU A 139 -4.54 39.89 43.26
N LYS A 140 -4.28 41.18 43.14
CA LYS A 140 -3.02 41.76 43.60
C LYS A 140 -3.03 41.63 45.13
N PRO A 141 -2.01 41.01 45.77
CA PRO A 141 -1.97 40.97 47.22
C PRO A 141 -1.87 42.40 47.74
N SER A 142 -2.89 42.83 48.48
CA SER A 142 -2.94 44.12 49.16
C SER A 142 -1.80 44.20 50.16
N GLN A 143 -0.95 45.22 50.02
CA GLN A 143 0.05 45.56 51.03
C GLN A 143 -0.67 45.94 52.32
N SER A 144 -0.55 45.10 53.35
CA SER A 144 -1.06 45.40 54.70
C SER A 144 -0.31 46.59 55.28
N LEU A 145 -1.02 47.68 55.54
CA LEU A 145 -0.53 48.78 56.36
C LEU A 145 -0.74 48.40 57.82
N GLU A 146 0.35 48.06 58.52
CA GLU A 146 0.37 47.93 59.98
C GLU A 146 0.42 49.34 60.60
N PRO A 147 -0.45 49.68 61.57
CA PRO A 147 -0.38 50.93 62.29
C PRO A 147 0.62 50.89 63.46
N SER A 148 1.24 52.04 63.69
CA SER A 148 2.30 52.35 64.67
C SER A 148 1.92 52.19 66.14
#